data_AF-A0A967CIR5-F1
#
_entry.id   AF-A0A967CIR5-F1
#
_cell.length_a   1.000
_cell.length_b   1.000
_cell.length_c   1.000
_cell.angle_alpha   90.00
_cell.angle_beta   90.00
_cell.angle_gamma   90.00
#
_symmetry.space_group_name_H-M   'P 1'
#
loop_
_entity.id
_entity.type
_entity.pdbx_description
1 polymer ?
#
loop_
_entity_poly.entity_id
_entity_poly.type
_entity_poly.pdbx_seq_one_letter_code
_entity_poly.pdbx_strand_id
1 'polypeptide(L)'
;MALAAGYLLIKPEPAKVTESFELPFAANAQSTDPDSAEETVIEEMVLGNPDAPLTVIEYASFTCPHCASFHQNTYYDLKKNYIDTGKIKFVFREIYFDKYGIWASMI
;
A
#
# COMPACT_ATOMS: atom_id res chain seq x y z
N MET A 1 27.22 -32.62 22.58
CA MET A 1 26.10 -33.48 22.10
C MET A 1 24.81 -32.85 22.65
N ALA A 2 24.00 -32.10 21.91
CA ALA A 2 22.97 -32.62 21.03
C ALA A 2 22.21 -31.50 20.26
N LEU A 3 22.89 -30.50 19.67
CA LEU A 3 22.21 -29.48 18.84
C LEU A 3 22.80 -29.29 17.44
N ALA A 4 23.83 -30.05 17.07
CA ALA A 4 24.38 -30.04 15.70
C ALA A 4 23.63 -30.98 14.73
N ALA A 5 22.70 -31.81 15.22
CA ALA A 5 22.02 -32.82 14.40
C ALA A 5 20.76 -32.30 13.66
N GLY A 6 20.25 -31.11 14.01
CA GLY A 6 19.03 -30.56 13.40
C GLY A 6 19.26 -29.75 12.12
N TYR A 7 20.47 -29.19 11.92
CA TYR A 7 20.75 -28.28 10.80
C TYR A 7 21.15 -29.01 9.50
N LEU A 8 21.38 -30.33 9.57
CA LEU A 8 21.84 -31.11 8.41
C LEU A 8 20.69 -31.60 7.51
N LEU A 9 19.43 -31.55 7.95
CA LEU A 9 18.28 -32.07 7.20
C LEU A 9 17.51 -31.00 6.39
N ILE A 10 17.87 -29.72 6.49
CA ILE A 10 17.20 -28.61 5.78
C ILE A 10 18.22 -27.79 4.98
N LYS A 11 19.20 -28.44 4.36
CA LYS A 11 19.95 -27.80 3.27
C LYS A 11 19.30 -28.23 1.97
N PRO A 12 18.57 -27.34 1.25
CA PRO A 12 18.12 -27.67 -0.08
C PRO A 12 19.36 -27.78 -0.96
N GLU A 13 19.61 -28.97 -1.49
CA GLU A 13 20.62 -29.16 -2.51
C GLU A 13 20.16 -28.40 -3.75
N PRO A 14 21.00 -27.54 -4.38
CA PRO A 14 20.60 -26.85 -5.59
C PRO A 14 20.37 -27.91 -6.66
N ALA A 15 19.12 -28.08 -7.07
CA ALA A 15 18.77 -28.91 -8.19
C ALA A 15 19.63 -28.48 -9.39
N LYS A 16 20.53 -29.37 -9.83
CA LYS A 16 21.21 -29.20 -11.11
C LYS A 16 20.16 -29.36 -12.20
N VAL A 17 19.57 -28.24 -12.60
CA VAL A 17 18.75 -28.13 -13.81
C VAL A 17 19.73 -28.19 -14.97
N THR A 18 20.07 -29.42 -15.36
CA THR A 18 20.65 -29.68 -16.67
C THR A 18 19.52 -29.60 -17.68
N GLU A 19 19.79 -28.84 -18.73
CA GLU A 19 18.93 -28.52 -19.89
C GLU A 19 18.17 -27.20 -19.77
N SER A 20 18.84 -26.22 -20.38
CA SER A 20 18.36 -24.95 -20.90
C SER A 20 17.12 -25.13 -21.78
N PHE A 21 15.96 -25.28 -21.15
CA PHE A 21 14.73 -24.78 -21.74
C PHE A 21 14.62 -23.31 -21.35
N GLU A 22 15.25 -22.45 -22.16
CA GLU A 22 14.95 -21.01 -22.13
C GLU A 22 13.49 -20.88 -22.52
N LEU A 23 12.62 -20.87 -21.51
CA LEU A 23 11.23 -20.49 -21.69
C LEU A 23 11.26 -19.09 -22.30
N PRO A 24 10.70 -18.87 -23.51
CA PRO A 24 10.37 -17.51 -23.87
C PRO A 24 9.45 -17.01 -22.74
N PHE A 25 9.82 -15.89 -22.11
CA PHE A 25 9.22 -15.35 -20.88
C PHE A 25 9.70 -15.93 -19.52
N ALA A 26 10.94 -16.44 -19.41
CA ALA A 26 11.55 -16.60 -18.10
C ALA A 26 11.54 -15.27 -17.34
N ALA A 27 10.88 -15.23 -16.17
CA ALA A 27 10.82 -14.05 -15.33
C ALA A 27 12.23 -13.76 -14.78
N ASN A 28 12.77 -12.59 -15.11
CA ASN A 28 13.95 -12.08 -14.43
C ASN A 28 13.49 -11.57 -13.06
N ALA A 29 13.89 -12.25 -11.99
CA ALA A 29 13.73 -11.71 -10.65
C ALA A 29 14.61 -10.45 -10.56
N GLN A 30 14.01 -9.31 -10.22
CA GLN A 30 14.77 -8.10 -9.97
C GLN A 30 15.57 -8.32 -8.69
N SER A 31 16.90 -8.36 -8.80
CA SER A 31 17.78 -8.38 -7.65
C SER A 31 17.64 -7.04 -6.91
N THR A 32 17.16 -7.09 -5.68
CA THR A 32 17.14 -5.93 -4.78
C THR A 32 18.56 -5.68 -4.29
N ASP A 33 19.25 -4.68 -4.84
CA ASP A 33 20.49 -4.18 -4.25
C ASP A 33 20.11 -3.45 -2.94
N PRO A 34 20.58 -3.91 -1.77
CA PRO A 34 20.18 -3.37 -0.46
C PRO A 34 20.60 -1.90 -0.25
N ASP A 35 21.48 -1.37 -1.10
CA ASP A 35 21.93 0.03 -1.12
C ASP A 35 21.16 0.92 -2.12
N SER A 36 20.27 0.35 -2.95
CA SER A 36 19.47 1.10 -3.94
C SER A 36 18.02 1.34 -3.52
N ALA A 37 17.68 1.02 -2.27
CA ALA A 37 16.37 1.30 -1.71
C ALA A 37 16.22 2.82 -1.47
N GLU A 38 16.03 3.57 -2.56
CA GLU A 38 15.32 4.84 -2.48
C GLU A 38 13.93 4.49 -1.92
N GLU A 39 13.69 4.84 -0.66
CA GLU A 39 12.35 4.80 -0.09
C GLU A 39 11.47 5.68 -0.96
N THR A 40 10.63 5.05 -1.77
CA THR A 40 9.62 5.74 -2.55
C THR A 40 8.59 6.27 -1.58
N VAL A 41 8.75 7.53 -1.19
CA VAL A 41 7.78 8.23 -0.37
C VAL A 41 6.54 8.45 -1.23
N ILE A 42 5.50 7.67 -0.97
CA ILE A 42 4.18 7.87 -1.59
C ILE A 42 3.57 9.09 -0.91
N GLU A 43 3.38 10.16 -1.66
CA GLU A 43 2.69 11.35 -1.17
C GLU A 43 1.22 11.02 -0.91
N GLU A 44 0.75 11.30 0.29
CA GLU A 44 -0.61 11.01 0.73
C GLU A 44 -1.50 12.25 0.59
N MET A 45 -2.78 12.05 0.28
CA MET A 45 -3.76 13.14 0.27
C MET A 45 -4.20 13.43 1.70
N VAL A 46 -3.51 14.37 2.35
CA VAL A 46 -3.72 14.73 3.76
C VAL A 46 -4.54 16.01 3.90
N LEU A 47 -5.46 16.02 4.87
CA LEU A 47 -6.22 17.18 5.30
C LEU A 47 -6.16 17.34 6.84
N GLY A 48 -6.02 18.58 7.30
CA GLY A 48 -5.98 18.93 8.73
C GLY A 48 -4.56 19.12 9.27
N ASN A 49 -4.43 19.03 10.59
CA ASN A 49 -3.14 19.19 11.27
C ASN A 49 -2.27 17.92 11.09
N PRO A 50 -1.07 17.99 10.49
CA PRO A 50 -0.19 16.83 10.33
C PRO A 50 0.27 16.22 11.66
N ASP A 51 0.33 17.03 12.71
CA ASP A 51 0.73 16.66 14.07
C ASP A 51 -0.46 16.28 14.97
N ALA A 52 -1.65 16.10 14.39
CA ALA A 52 -2.82 15.68 15.15
C ALA A 52 -2.55 14.32 15.83
N PRO A 53 -3.05 14.12 17.07
CA PRO A 53 -2.74 12.93 17.86
C PRO A 53 -3.33 11.64 17.28
N LEU A 54 -4.31 11.74 16.38
CA LEU A 54 -4.98 10.60 15.74
C LEU A 54 -4.96 10.77 14.22
N THR A 55 -4.81 9.66 13.51
CA THR A 55 -4.92 9.60 12.05
C THR A 55 -6.14 8.77 11.64
N VAL A 56 -6.95 9.30 10.75
CA VAL A 56 -8.08 8.59 10.12
C VAL A 56 -7.77 8.46 8.64
N ILE A 57 -7.81 7.23 8.13
CA ILE A 57 -7.57 6.94 6.71
C ILE A 57 -8.87 6.44 6.10
N GLU A 58 -9.40 7.17 5.14
CA GLU A 58 -10.56 6.75 4.35
C GLU A 58 -10.07 6.06 3.07
N TYR A 59 -10.49 4.82 2.89
CA TYR A 59 -10.40 4.13 1.61
C TYR A 59 -11.73 4.27 0.89
N ALA A 60 -11.76 5.08 -0.15
CA ALA A 60 -12.99 5.42 -0.87
C ALA A 60 -12.74 5.44 -2.37
N SER A 61 -13.82 5.35 -3.14
CA SER A 61 -13.74 5.51 -4.59
C SER A 61 -14.56 6.69 -5.07
N PHE A 62 -14.01 7.48 -5.99
CA PHE A 62 -14.73 8.57 -6.64
C PHE A 62 -16.03 8.12 -7.34
N THR A 63 -16.12 6.85 -7.74
CA THR A 63 -17.31 6.28 -8.39
C THR A 63 -18.24 5.53 -7.44
N CYS A 64 -17.91 5.43 -6.15
CA CYS A 64 -18.72 4.73 -5.18
C CYS A 64 -19.89 5.61 -4.66
N PRO A 65 -21.16 5.22 -4.86
CA PRO A 65 -22.31 6.02 -4.42
C PRO A 65 -22.41 6.14 -2.90
N HIS A 66 -21.93 5.15 -2.14
CA HIS A 66 -21.91 5.21 -0.67
C HIS A 66 -20.86 6.20 -0.16
N CYS A 67 -19.69 6.25 -0.81
CA CYS A 67 -18.67 7.26 -0.53
C CYS A 67 -19.19 8.67 -0.85
N ALA A 68 -19.87 8.84 -1.98
CA ALA A 68 -20.51 10.12 -2.32
C ALA A 68 -21.53 10.56 -1.25
N SER A 69 -22.36 9.65 -0.76
CA SER A 69 -23.31 9.94 0.32
C SER A 69 -22.61 10.36 1.63
N PHE A 70 -21.50 9.70 1.99
CA PHE A 70 -20.68 10.11 3.13
C PHE A 70 -20.13 11.54 2.97
N HIS A 71 -19.54 11.84 1.81
CA HIS A 71 -18.96 13.15 1.51
C HIS A 71 -19.99 14.28 1.38
N GLN A 72 -21.24 13.96 1.04
CA GLN A 72 -22.34 14.95 0.99
C GLN A 72 -22.98 15.22 2.35
N ASN A 73 -22.86 14.29 3.29
CA ASN A 73 -23.56 14.35 4.57
C ASN A 73 -22.56 14.36 5.73
N THR A 74 -22.21 13.18 6.24
CA THR A 74 -21.43 12.97 7.47
C THR A 74 -20.04 13.62 7.46
N TYR A 75 -19.41 13.72 6.28
CA TYR A 75 -18.08 14.30 6.14
C TYR A 75 -18.00 15.75 6.67
N TYR A 76 -19.04 16.57 6.48
CA TYR A 76 -19.03 17.96 6.94
C TYR A 76 -18.96 18.07 8.46
N ASP A 77 -19.71 17.22 9.17
CA ASP A 77 -19.67 17.16 10.62
C ASP A 77 -18.34 16.61 11.13
N LEU A 78 -17.78 15.59 10.46
CA LEU A 78 -16.45 15.06 10.76
C LEU A 78 -15.40 16.16 10.61
N LYS A 79 -15.43 16.89 9.49
CA LYS A 79 -14.50 17.96 9.17
C LYS A 79 -14.57 19.07 10.22
N LYS A 80 -15.77 19.62 10.46
CA LYS A 80 -15.97 20.72 11.41
C LYS A 80 -15.55 20.35 12.84
N ASN A 81 -15.90 19.16 13.31
CA ASN A 81 -15.75 18.80 14.72
C ASN A 81 -14.37 18.21 15.05
N TYR A 82 -13.67 17.62 14.08
CA TYR A 82 -12.43 16.85 14.30
C TYR A 82 -11.25 17.27 13.43
N ILE A 83 -11.45 17.52 12.14
CA ILE A 83 -10.35 17.90 11.23
C ILE A 83 -9.96 19.36 11.48
N ASP A 84 -10.94 20.27 11.42
CA ASP A 84 -10.72 21.71 11.57
C ASP A 84 -10.31 22.09 13.02
N THR A 85 -10.66 21.25 14.00
CA THR A 85 -10.22 21.42 15.40
C THR A 85 -8.84 20.83 15.68
N GLY A 86 -8.18 20.23 14.68
CA GLY A 86 -6.85 19.64 14.81
C GLY A 86 -6.81 18.36 15.64
N LYS A 87 -7.96 17.73 15.92
CA LYS A 87 -8.03 16.48 16.69
C LYS A 87 -7.62 15.28 15.86
N ILE A 88 -7.84 15.32 14.55
CA ILE A 88 -7.45 14.25 13.63
C ILE A 88 -6.72 14.79 12.40
N LYS A 89 -5.77 14.00 11.91
CA LYS A 89 -5.22 14.06 10.56
C LYS A 89 -6.06 13.14 9.68
N PHE A 90 -6.70 13.68 8.66
CA PHE A 90 -7.52 12.90 7.74
C PHE A 90 -6.73 12.60 6.48
N VAL A 91 -6.70 11.34 6.06
CA VAL A 91 -6.00 10.88 4.86
C VAL A 91 -7.01 10.21 3.95
N PHE A 92 -7.08 10.66 2.70
CA PHE A 92 -7.90 10.03 1.68
C PHE A 92 -7.02 9.10 0.83
N ARG A 93 -7.46 7.87 0.60
CA ARG A 93 -6.83 6.91 -0.28
C ARG A 93 -7.84 6.36 -1.27
N GLU A 94 -7.60 6.61 -2.55
CA GLU A 94 -8.46 6.07 -3.59
C GLU A 94 -8.33 4.55 -3.68
N ILE A 95 -9.47 3.87 -3.81
CA ILE A 95 -9.55 2.46 -4.21
C ILE A 95 -10.20 2.35 -5.59
N TYR A 96 -9.51 1.70 -6.51
CA TYR A 96 -9.90 1.65 -7.90
C TYR A 96 -10.87 0.49 -8.18
N PHE A 97 -12.17 0.79 -8.23
CA PHE A 97 -13.17 -0.20 -8.64
C PHE A 97 -13.39 -0.24 -10.16
N ASP A 98 -13.10 0.85 -10.86
CA ASP A 98 -13.28 0.95 -12.31
C ASP A 98 -12.30 1.96 -12.94
N LYS A 99 -12.30 2.00 -14.29
CA LYS A 99 -11.41 2.87 -15.07
C LYS A 99 -11.64 4.37 -14.82
N TYR A 100 -12.84 4.78 -14.42
CA TYR A 100 -13.15 6.18 -14.12
C TYR A 100 -12.62 6.55 -12.75
N GLY A 101 -12.68 5.64 -11.76
CA GLY A 101 -12.01 5.82 -10.47
C GLY A 101 -10.49 6.01 -10.62
N ILE A 102 -9.85 5.21 -11.48
CA ILE A 102 -8.42 5.40 -11.82
C ILE A 102 -8.18 6.77 -12.44
N TRP A 103 -8.96 7.12 -13.47
CA TRP A 103 -8.77 8.39 -14.16
C TRP A 103 -9.00 9.59 -13.23
N ALA A 104 -9.94 9.49 -12.29
CA ALA A 104 -10.26 10.53 -11.32
C ALA A 104 -9.15 10.76 -10.29
N SER A 105 -8.35 9.75 -9.92
CA SER A 105 -7.25 9.92 -8.97
C SER A 105 -5.96 10.47 -9.56
N MET A 106 -5.87 10.53 -10.88
CA MET A 106 -4.69 11.03 -11.59
C MET A 106 -4.67 12.56 -11.74
N ILE A 107 -5.71 13.25 -11.28
CA ILE A 107 -5.95 14.68 -11.47
C ILE A 107 -5.84 15.39 -10.12
#